data_AF-A0A8J4SGB6-F1
#
_entry.id   AF-A0A8J4SGB6-F1
#
_cell.length_a   1.000
_cell.length_b   1.000
_cell.length_c   1.000
_cell.angle_alpha   90.00
_cell.angle_beta   90.00
_cell.angle_gamma   90.00
#
_symmetry.space_group_name_H-M   'P 1'
#
loop_
_entity.id
_entity.type
_entity.pdbx_description
1 polymer ?
#
loop_
_entity_poly.entity_id
_entity_poly.type
_entity_poly.pdbx_seq_one_letter_code
_entity_poly.pdbx_strand_id
1 'polypeptide(L)'
;MVSSGAWTAVATATALAVVPLAAWQYQRYMELKGRRDAMKLLRKVDLIASEVGVRLLHLENQVHEFMENQDKQDAETEEDPAVDSTLNSYYHFDSQGNKLKTKWDSYDADAELERLEKEEQGEGAPSTATSSKKPARQAPQVSKQKLLSTAGGIEHEFEAVLSFLDDIRGDDDVKELRKAIATKVNKEHFLRIDAVRTLLA
;
A
#
# COMPACT_ATOMS: atom_id res chain seq x y z
N MET A 1 -58.51 1.85 59.52
CA MET A 1 -58.76 2.34 58.14
C MET A 1 -57.65 3.32 57.79
N VAL A 2 -56.67 2.93 56.97
CA VAL A 2 -55.64 3.86 56.50
C VAL A 2 -56.25 4.69 55.36
N SER A 3 -56.32 6.00 55.56
CA SER A 3 -56.94 6.97 54.65
C SER A 3 -56.26 6.95 53.27
N SER A 4 -57.06 7.00 52.20
CA SER A 4 -56.60 7.11 50.81
C SER A 4 -55.64 8.30 50.58
N GLY A 5 -55.73 9.34 51.40
CA GLY A 5 -54.83 10.50 51.35
C GLY A 5 -53.39 10.20 51.81
N ALA A 6 -53.19 9.19 52.67
CA ALA A 6 -51.84 8.78 53.08
C ALA A 6 -51.11 8.06 51.92
N TRP A 7 -51.85 7.26 51.14
CA TRP A 7 -51.30 6.56 49.98
C TRP A 7 -50.95 7.52 48.84
N THR A 8 -51.77 8.54 48.59
CA THR A 8 -51.46 9.55 47.56
C THR A 8 -50.27 10.43 47.94
N ALA A 9 -50.13 10.80 49.22
CA ALA A 9 -48.97 11.56 49.71
C ALA A 9 -47.65 10.78 49.63
N VAL A 10 -47.68 9.47 49.94
CA VAL A 10 -46.50 8.59 49.78
C VAL A 10 -46.17 8.40 48.30
N ALA A 11 -47.16 8.24 47.43
CA ALA A 11 -46.96 8.11 45.99
C ALA A 11 -46.36 9.39 45.36
N THR A 12 -46.79 10.58 45.79
CA THR A 12 -46.22 11.84 45.28
C THR A 12 -44.82 12.08 45.81
N ALA A 13 -44.55 11.80 47.10
CA ALA A 13 -43.22 11.94 47.67
C ALA A 13 -42.20 10.97 47.03
N THR A 14 -42.61 9.73 46.77
CA THR A 14 -41.76 8.76 46.07
C THR A 14 -41.52 9.15 44.62
N ALA A 15 -42.54 9.63 43.89
CA ALA A 15 -42.36 10.12 42.52
C ALA A 15 -41.40 11.32 42.44
N LEU A 16 -41.48 12.28 43.37
CA LEU A 16 -40.58 13.43 43.43
C LEU A 16 -39.13 13.05 43.71
N ALA A 17 -38.88 11.95 44.42
CA ALA A 17 -37.53 11.46 44.69
C ALA A 17 -36.97 10.55 43.57
N VAL A 18 -37.81 9.71 42.99
CA VAL A 18 -37.39 8.71 41.99
C VAL A 18 -37.16 9.33 40.61
N VAL A 19 -37.98 10.31 40.19
CA VAL A 19 -37.86 10.92 38.85
C VAL A 19 -36.50 11.62 38.65
N PRO A 20 -35.99 12.46 39.57
CA PRO A 20 -34.67 13.08 39.42
C PRO A 20 -33.54 12.04 39.43
N LEU A 21 -33.65 11.02 40.27
CA LEU A 21 -32.64 9.97 40.36
C LEU A 21 -32.59 9.11 39.08
N ALA A 22 -33.76 8.77 38.52
CA ALA A 22 -33.87 8.07 37.25
C ALA A 22 -33.34 8.95 36.08
N ALA A 23 -33.64 10.25 36.07
CA ALA A 23 -33.12 11.17 35.07
C ALA A 23 -31.58 11.28 35.15
N TRP A 24 -31.02 11.38 36.36
CA TRP A 24 -29.57 11.38 36.56
C TRP A 24 -28.91 10.06 36.15
N GLN A 25 -29.51 8.92 36.52
CA GLN A 25 -29.03 7.61 36.08
C GLN A 25 -29.07 7.46 34.55
N TYR A 26 -30.12 7.96 33.91
CA TYR A 26 -30.25 7.94 32.46
C TYR A 26 -29.21 8.83 31.78
N GLN A 27 -28.99 10.05 32.28
CA GLN A 27 -27.92 10.93 31.77
C GLN A 27 -26.55 10.25 31.86
N ARG A 28 -26.23 9.68 33.03
CA ARG A 28 -24.97 8.96 33.24
C ARG A 28 -24.83 7.75 32.32
N TYR A 29 -25.93 7.02 32.07
CA TYR A 29 -25.93 5.92 31.11
C TYR A 29 -25.67 6.41 29.68
N MET A 30 -26.30 7.50 29.26
CA MET A 30 -26.10 8.09 27.93
C MET A 30 -24.66 8.58 27.73
N GLU A 31 -24.04 9.20 28.75
CA GLU A 31 -22.63 9.59 28.73
C GLU A 31 -21.71 8.38 28.59
N LEU A 32 -21.90 7.34 29.42
CA LEU A 32 -21.10 6.10 29.34
C LEU A 32 -21.27 5.38 28.00
N LYS A 33 -22.49 5.39 27.43
CA LYS A 33 -22.77 4.83 26.12
C LYS A 33 -22.05 5.63 25.03
N GLY A 34 -22.16 6.96 25.05
CA GLY A 34 -21.48 7.85 24.12
C GLY A 34 -19.96 7.66 24.14
N ARG A 35 -19.37 7.58 25.34
CA ARG A 35 -17.94 7.28 25.51
C ARG A 35 -17.55 5.94 24.90
N ARG A 36 -18.30 4.87 25.16
CA ARG A 36 -18.00 3.53 24.59
C ARG A 36 -18.09 3.54 23.07
N ASP A 37 -19.08 4.22 22.51
CA ASP A 37 -19.27 4.25 21.07
C ASP A 37 -18.20 5.11 20.38
N ALA A 38 -17.80 6.24 20.97
CA ALA A 38 -16.65 7.03 20.51
C ALA A 38 -15.34 6.23 20.56
N MET A 39 -15.10 5.47 21.64
CA MET A 39 -13.92 4.61 21.77
C MET A 39 -13.88 3.49 20.73
N LYS A 40 -15.03 2.86 20.44
CA LYS A 40 -15.12 1.86 19.35
C LYS A 40 -14.81 2.51 18.01
N LEU A 41 -15.30 3.72 17.78
CA LEU A 41 -15.09 4.44 16.53
C LEU A 41 -13.60 4.79 16.35
N LEU A 42 -12.95 5.31 17.39
CA LEU A 42 -11.51 5.56 17.38
C LEU A 42 -10.69 4.31 17.07
N ARG A 43 -11.04 3.16 17.64
CA ARG A 43 -10.35 1.89 17.32
C ARG A 43 -10.51 1.49 15.85
N LYS A 44 -11.68 1.72 15.27
CA LYS A 44 -11.90 1.47 13.84
C LYS A 44 -11.05 2.41 12.99
N VAL A 45 -10.97 3.68 13.36
CA VAL A 45 -10.17 4.68 12.66
C VAL A 45 -8.69 4.36 12.75
N ASP A 46 -8.20 3.97 13.92
CA ASP A 46 -6.81 3.53 14.09
C ASP A 46 -6.49 2.30 13.22
N LEU A 47 -7.43 1.36 13.11
CA LEU A 47 -7.30 0.20 12.22
C LEU A 47 -7.24 0.64 10.74
N ILE A 48 -8.12 1.54 10.30
CA ILE A 48 -8.10 2.09 8.94
C ILE A 48 -6.77 2.82 8.69
N ALA A 49 -6.34 3.68 9.61
CA ALA A 49 -5.08 4.40 9.50
C ALA A 49 -3.89 3.43 9.39
N SER A 50 -3.90 2.32 10.13
CA SER A 50 -2.88 1.28 10.02
C SER A 50 -2.92 0.56 8.67
N GLU A 51 -4.11 0.30 8.11
CA GLU A 51 -4.26 -0.31 6.78
C GLU A 51 -3.71 0.59 5.69
N VAL A 52 -4.06 1.88 5.72
CA VAL A 52 -3.51 2.89 4.79
C VAL A 52 -1.99 2.98 4.97
N GLY A 53 -1.49 2.91 6.21
CA GLY A 53 -0.05 2.85 6.50
C GLY A 53 0.66 1.63 5.88
N VAL A 54 0.02 0.45 5.86
CA VAL A 54 0.56 -0.74 5.18
C VAL A 54 0.58 -0.56 3.66
N ARG A 55 -0.45 0.08 3.08
CA ARG A 55 -0.46 0.40 1.66
C ARG A 55 0.65 1.39 1.29
N LEU A 56 0.93 2.36 2.16
CA LEU A 56 2.05 3.28 2.01
C LEU A 56 3.39 2.53 2.03
N LEU A 57 3.58 1.60 2.97
CA LEU A 57 4.78 0.76 3.01
C LEU A 57 4.94 -0.08 1.73
N HIS A 58 3.84 -0.61 1.19
CA HIS A 58 3.88 -1.34 -0.08
C HIS A 58 4.29 -0.42 -1.24
N LEU A 59 3.78 0.82 -1.27
CA LEU A 59 4.18 1.81 -2.26
C LEU A 59 5.66 2.19 -2.14
N GLU A 60 6.18 2.38 -0.92
CA GLU A 60 7.61 2.63 -0.67
C GLU A 60 8.48 1.53 -1.29
N ASN A 61 8.13 0.27 -1.07
CA ASN A 61 8.85 -0.86 -1.65
C ASN A 61 8.79 -0.83 -3.19
N GLN A 62 7.63 -0.56 -3.78
CA GLN A 62 7.49 -0.45 -5.24
C GLN A 62 8.35 0.69 -5.82
N VAL A 63 8.47 1.81 -5.10
CA VAL A 63 9.31 2.94 -5.51
C VAL A 63 10.78 2.60 -5.43
N HIS A 64 11.22 1.94 -4.37
CA HIS A 64 12.59 1.46 -4.25
C HIS A 64 12.96 0.46 -5.36
N GLU A 65 12.09 -0.51 -5.63
CA GLU A 65 12.27 -1.45 -6.75
C GLU A 65 12.31 -0.73 -8.11
N PHE A 66 11.48 0.30 -8.29
CA PHE A 66 11.48 1.10 -9.51
C PHE A 66 12.80 1.85 -9.71
N MET A 67 13.33 2.48 -8.66
CA MET A 67 14.62 3.19 -8.72
C MET A 67 15.79 2.23 -8.95
N GLU A 68 15.86 1.10 -8.24
CA GLU A 68 16.93 0.12 -8.42
C GLU A 68 16.96 -0.45 -9.84
N ASN A 69 15.79 -0.61 -10.47
CA ASN A 69 15.70 -1.05 -11.86
C ASN A 69 16.11 0.05 -12.86
N GLN A 70 15.84 1.33 -12.57
CA GLN A 70 16.36 2.44 -13.37
C GLN A 70 17.90 2.50 -13.29
N ASP A 71 18.46 2.44 -12.09
CA ASP A 71 19.93 2.49 -11.90
C ASP A 71 20.64 1.34 -12.64
N LYS A 72 20.06 0.14 -12.62
CA LYS A 72 20.57 -1.01 -13.38
C LYS A 72 20.48 -0.79 -14.89
N GLN A 73 19.39 -0.20 -15.37
CA GLN A 73 19.19 0.06 -16.79
C GLN A 73 20.14 1.14 -17.31
N ASP A 74 20.40 2.18 -16.51
CA ASP A 74 21.37 3.23 -16.84
C ASP A 74 22.80 2.68 -16.83
N ALA A 75 23.15 1.83 -15.85
CA ALA A 75 24.46 1.16 -15.81
C ALA A 75 24.69 0.21 -17.00
N GLU A 76 23.67 -0.53 -17.46
CA GLU A 76 23.78 -1.37 -18.66
C GLU A 76 23.86 -0.54 -19.96
N THR A 77 23.36 0.70 -19.96
CA THR A 77 23.37 1.58 -21.15
C THR A 77 24.72 2.32 -21.31
N GLU A 78 25.45 2.59 -20.22
CA GLU A 78 26.76 3.26 -20.28
C GLU A 78 27.93 2.34 -20.72
N GLU A 79 27.77 1.01 -20.69
CA GLU A 79 28.86 0.07 -21.01
C GLU A 79 28.96 -0.35 -22.50
N ASP A 80 28.03 0.01 -23.40
CA ASP A 80 28.05 -0.53 -24.77
C ASP A 80 27.71 0.48 -25.89
N PRO A 81 28.67 1.32 -26.34
CA PRO A 81 28.46 2.29 -27.42
C PRO A 81 28.57 1.67 -28.84
N ALA A 82 28.34 0.37 -29.02
CA ALA A 82 28.66 -0.33 -30.27
C ALA A 82 27.58 -1.29 -30.81
N VAL A 83 26.29 -0.99 -30.64
CA VAL A 83 25.22 -1.75 -31.32
C VAL A 83 24.14 -0.84 -31.91
N ASP A 84 24.56 -0.02 -32.88
CA ASP A 84 23.69 0.46 -33.95
C ASP A 84 23.11 -0.73 -34.74
N SER A 85 22.05 -1.38 -34.24
CA SER A 85 21.02 -2.12 -35.02
C SER A 85 20.03 -2.84 -34.09
N THR A 86 19.27 -2.10 -33.27
CA THR A 86 18.26 -2.67 -32.37
C THR A 86 16.82 -2.42 -32.83
N LEU A 87 16.60 -2.23 -34.13
CA LEU A 87 15.27 -2.47 -34.71
C LEU A 87 15.07 -3.98 -34.80
N ASN A 88 14.25 -4.50 -33.87
CA ASN A 88 13.79 -5.88 -33.73
C ASN A 88 13.68 -6.60 -35.09
N SER A 89 14.74 -7.32 -35.50
CA SER A 89 14.93 -7.88 -36.84
C SER A 89 14.00 -9.06 -37.19
N TYR A 90 12.93 -9.25 -36.42
CA TYR A 90 12.12 -10.46 -36.47
C TYR A 90 11.45 -10.70 -37.83
N TYR A 91 11.20 -9.67 -38.64
CA TYR A 91 10.77 -9.80 -40.05
C TYR A 91 11.11 -8.54 -40.85
N HIS A 92 12.39 -8.17 -40.94
CA HIS A 92 12.81 -7.01 -41.73
C HIS A 92 13.66 -7.43 -42.93
N PHE A 93 13.25 -6.94 -44.10
CA PHE A 93 14.03 -6.98 -45.33
C PHE A 93 14.62 -5.59 -45.55
N ASP A 94 15.83 -5.52 -46.09
CA ASP A 94 16.37 -4.24 -46.54
C ASP A 94 15.53 -3.68 -47.72
N SER A 95 15.73 -2.41 -48.06
CA SER A 95 15.05 -1.78 -49.21
C SER A 95 15.42 -2.39 -50.57
N GLN A 96 16.35 -3.35 -50.60
CA GLN A 96 16.76 -4.13 -51.76
C GLN A 96 16.14 -5.55 -51.77
N GLY A 97 15.34 -5.90 -50.74
CA GLY A 97 14.66 -7.19 -50.63
C GLY A 97 15.51 -8.32 -50.00
N ASN A 98 16.68 -8.03 -49.42
CA ASN A 98 17.48 -9.02 -48.73
C ASN A 98 17.03 -9.17 -47.27
N LYS A 99 16.92 -10.42 -46.82
CA LYS A 99 16.59 -10.74 -45.43
C LYS A 99 17.75 -10.31 -44.54
N LEU A 100 17.49 -9.45 -43.56
CA LEU A 100 18.45 -9.14 -42.51
C LEU A 100 18.72 -10.42 -41.70
N LYS A 101 19.99 -10.72 -41.41
CA LYS A 101 20.37 -11.91 -40.63
C LYS A 101 19.73 -11.83 -39.25
N THR A 102 18.97 -12.86 -38.89
CA THR A 102 18.35 -12.99 -37.57
C THR A 102 19.16 -13.91 -36.68
N LYS A 103 18.98 -13.78 -35.36
CA LYS A 103 19.62 -14.65 -34.36
C LYS A 103 19.31 -16.14 -34.58
N TRP A 104 18.19 -16.45 -35.24
CA TRP A 104 17.75 -17.79 -35.58
C TRP A 104 18.41 -18.34 -36.85
N ASP A 105 18.87 -17.48 -37.76
CA ASP A 105 19.56 -17.93 -38.99
C ASP A 105 20.96 -18.49 -38.68
N SER A 106 21.51 -18.18 -37.51
CA SER A 106 22.79 -18.71 -37.00
C SER A 106 22.64 -19.82 -35.96
N TYR A 107 21.41 -20.18 -35.58
CA TYR A 107 21.16 -21.21 -34.58
C TYR A 107 21.20 -22.59 -35.23
N ASP A 108 22.18 -23.41 -34.83
CA ASP A 108 22.29 -24.80 -35.28
C ASP A 108 21.57 -25.71 -34.27
N ALA A 109 20.34 -26.07 -34.61
CA ALA A 109 19.50 -26.91 -33.76
C ALA A 109 20.09 -28.32 -33.59
N ASP A 110 20.82 -28.83 -34.59
CA ASP A 110 21.40 -30.17 -34.55
C ASP A 110 22.59 -30.22 -33.58
N ALA A 111 23.44 -29.19 -33.60
CA ALA A 111 24.57 -29.07 -32.67
C ALA A 111 24.12 -28.90 -31.20
N GLU A 112 23.03 -28.17 -30.96
CA GLU A 112 22.46 -28.01 -29.62
C GLU A 112 21.78 -29.29 -29.12
N LEU A 113 21.12 -30.04 -30.01
CA LEU A 113 20.59 -31.37 -29.66
C LEU A 113 21.71 -32.33 -29.27
N GLU A 114 22.79 -32.38 -30.06
CA GLU A 114 23.96 -33.22 -29.78
C GLU A 114 24.66 -32.80 -28.48
N ARG A 115 24.70 -31.50 -28.17
CA ARG A 115 25.20 -30.98 -26.91
C ARG A 115 24.36 -31.47 -25.73
N LEU A 116 23.03 -31.41 -25.84
CA LEU A 116 22.12 -31.85 -24.78
C LEU A 116 22.20 -33.37 -24.57
N GLU A 117 22.34 -34.17 -25.62
CA GLU A 117 22.52 -35.62 -25.53
C GLU A 117 23.86 -36.00 -24.85
N LYS A 118 24.93 -35.25 -25.12
CA LYS A 118 26.22 -35.42 -24.43
C LYS A 118 26.18 -34.99 -22.96
N GLU A 119 25.43 -33.93 -22.64
CA GLU A 119 25.21 -33.48 -21.25
C GLU A 119 24.37 -34.50 -20.47
N GLU A 120 23.37 -35.13 -21.10
CA GLU A 120 22.58 -36.23 -20.52
C GLU A 120 23.42 -37.50 -20.29
N GLN A 121 24.39 -37.80 -21.17
CA GLN A 121 25.30 -38.95 -21.04
C GLN A 121 26.46 -38.75 -20.07
N GLY A 122 26.62 -37.56 -19.47
CA GLY A 122 27.56 -37.33 -18.37
C GLY A 122 29.05 -37.38 -18.74
N GLU A 123 29.39 -37.26 -20.03
CA GLU A 123 30.80 -37.12 -20.46
C GLU A 123 31.22 -35.65 -20.42
N GLY A 124 32.19 -35.36 -19.56
CA GLY A 124 32.51 -34.02 -19.05
C GLY A 124 32.76 -32.93 -20.10
N ALA A 125 32.18 -31.75 -19.84
CA ALA A 125 32.50 -30.54 -20.55
C ALA A 125 33.75 -29.86 -19.95
N PRO A 126 34.77 -29.50 -20.75
CA PRO A 126 35.64 -28.39 -20.42
C PRO A 126 34.83 -27.08 -20.53
N SER A 127 35.12 -26.15 -19.63
CA SER A 127 34.52 -24.82 -19.59
C SER A 127 34.79 -24.04 -20.88
N THR A 128 33.74 -23.69 -21.61
CA THR A 128 33.73 -22.50 -22.46
C THR A 128 32.47 -21.70 -22.13
N ALA A 129 32.73 -20.54 -21.57
CA ALA A 129 31.75 -19.52 -21.27
C ALA A 129 31.20 -18.92 -22.57
N THR A 130 29.88 -18.97 -22.74
CA THR A 130 29.11 -17.92 -23.41
C THR A 130 27.82 -17.75 -22.62
N SER A 131 27.86 -16.74 -21.75
CA SER A 131 26.74 -16.26 -20.97
C SER A 131 25.64 -15.72 -21.89
N SER A 132 24.69 -16.57 -22.29
CA SER A 132 23.44 -16.10 -22.87
C SER A 132 22.57 -15.54 -21.73
N LYS A 133 22.64 -14.21 -21.52
CA LYS A 133 21.69 -13.48 -20.67
C LYS A 133 20.27 -13.82 -21.14
N LYS A 134 19.58 -14.65 -20.36
CA LYS A 134 18.16 -14.97 -20.48
C LYS A 134 17.40 -13.64 -20.36
N PRO A 135 16.51 -13.24 -21.29
CA PRO A 135 15.73 -12.04 -21.09
C PRO A 135 14.81 -12.30 -19.89
N ALA A 136 15.15 -11.67 -18.77
CA ALA A 136 14.31 -11.65 -17.61
C ALA A 136 12.93 -11.18 -18.06
N ARG A 137 11.93 -12.02 -17.80
CA ARG A 137 10.51 -11.74 -17.98
C ARG A 137 10.25 -10.35 -17.40
N GLN A 138 10.15 -9.32 -18.25
CA GLN A 138 9.93 -7.96 -17.78
C GLN A 138 8.57 -7.97 -17.06
N ALA A 139 8.63 -7.93 -15.73
CA ALA A 139 7.47 -7.65 -14.91
C ALA A 139 6.87 -6.33 -15.42
N PRO A 140 5.54 -6.17 -15.41
CA PRO A 140 4.92 -4.92 -15.85
C PRO A 140 5.53 -3.76 -15.06
N GLN A 141 6.42 -3.00 -15.70
CA GLN A 141 7.11 -1.89 -15.04
C GLN A 141 6.04 -0.88 -14.64
N VAL A 142 5.85 -0.71 -13.34
CA VAL A 142 4.91 0.25 -12.80
C VAL A 142 5.42 1.63 -13.22
N SER A 143 4.63 2.38 -13.98
CA SER A 143 5.06 3.68 -14.48
C SER A 143 5.20 4.69 -13.33
N LYS A 144 6.19 5.58 -13.41
CA LYS A 144 6.42 6.68 -12.46
C LYS A 144 5.13 7.47 -12.17
N GLN A 145 4.33 7.76 -13.20
CA GLN A 145 3.06 8.46 -13.07
C GLN A 145 2.02 7.69 -12.23
N LYS A 146 1.99 6.36 -12.32
CA LYS A 146 1.10 5.51 -11.53
C LYS A 146 1.51 5.46 -10.07
N LEU A 147 2.81 5.49 -9.77
CA LEU A 147 3.31 5.58 -8.39
C LEU A 147 2.94 6.93 -7.76
N LEU A 148 3.12 8.03 -8.50
CA LEU A 148 2.74 9.37 -8.04
C LEU A 148 1.22 9.51 -7.82
N SER A 149 0.38 8.96 -8.71
CA SER A 149 -1.06 8.99 -8.51
C SER A 149 -1.50 8.15 -7.32
N THR A 150 -0.84 7.01 -7.08
CA THR A 150 -1.09 6.16 -5.91
C THR A 150 -0.68 6.88 -4.63
N ALA A 151 0.46 7.58 -4.61
CA ALA A 151 0.90 8.40 -3.48
C ALA A 151 -0.12 9.50 -3.13
N GLY A 152 -0.64 10.21 -4.15
CA GLY A 152 -1.70 11.22 -3.95
C GLY A 152 -3.02 10.63 -3.45
N GLY A 153 -3.39 9.43 -3.91
CA GLY A 153 -4.56 8.72 -3.39
C GLY A 153 -4.43 8.38 -1.91
N ILE A 154 -3.27 7.87 -1.50
CA ILE A 154 -2.97 7.54 -0.09
C ILE A 154 -2.95 8.80 0.79
N GLU A 155 -2.42 9.91 0.31
CA GLU A 155 -2.47 11.20 1.02
C GLU A 155 -3.91 11.62 1.32
N HIS A 156 -4.78 11.59 0.30
CA HIS A 156 -6.19 11.92 0.47
C HIS A 156 -6.91 10.94 1.42
N GLU A 157 -6.54 9.66 1.44
CA GLU A 157 -7.06 8.70 2.43
C GLU A 157 -6.68 9.10 3.86
N PHE A 158 -5.44 9.55 4.10
CA PHE A 158 -5.03 10.05 5.42
C PHE A 158 -5.70 11.38 5.79
N GLU A 159 -5.90 12.28 4.84
CA GLU A 159 -6.68 13.51 5.07
C GLU A 159 -8.13 13.19 5.46
N ALA A 160 -8.75 12.22 4.78
CA ALA A 160 -10.09 11.76 5.14
C ALA A 160 -10.14 11.14 6.54
N VAL A 161 -9.11 10.39 6.94
CA VAL A 161 -8.95 9.88 8.31
C VAL A 161 -8.88 11.03 9.32
N LEU A 162 -8.10 12.07 9.05
CA LEU A 162 -8.00 13.24 9.93
C LEU A 162 -9.32 14.01 10.03
N SER A 163 -9.98 14.26 8.89
CA SER A 163 -11.29 14.90 8.86
C SER A 163 -12.32 14.11 9.67
N PHE A 164 -12.30 12.78 9.57
CA PHE A 164 -13.22 11.94 10.33
C PHE A 164 -12.87 11.92 11.84
N LEU A 165 -11.59 11.99 12.20
CA LEU A 165 -11.16 12.11 13.60
C LEU A 165 -11.67 13.38 14.26
N ASP A 166 -11.76 14.49 13.52
CA ASP A 166 -12.26 15.77 14.03
C ASP A 166 -13.74 15.71 14.39
N ASP A 167 -14.54 14.96 13.62
CA ASP A 167 -15.98 14.79 13.85
C ASP A 167 -16.32 13.98 15.11
N ILE A 168 -15.42 13.10 15.55
CA ILE A 168 -15.62 12.33 16.78
C ILE A 168 -15.70 13.33 17.94
N ARG A 169 -16.57 13.11 18.94
CA ARG A 169 -16.61 13.92 20.19
C ARG A 169 -16.62 13.00 21.39
N GLY A 170 -16.07 13.46 22.51
CA GLY A 170 -16.05 12.67 23.75
C GLY A 170 -15.19 13.28 24.85
N ASP A 171 -15.06 12.50 25.93
CA ASP A 171 -14.30 12.82 27.14
C ASP A 171 -12.80 12.98 26.87
N ASP A 172 -12.04 13.39 27.89
CA ASP A 172 -10.61 13.66 27.77
C ASP A 172 -9.80 12.45 27.28
N ASP A 173 -10.15 11.23 27.67
CA ASP A 173 -9.50 10.01 27.16
C ASP A 173 -9.69 9.84 25.64
N VAL A 174 -10.88 10.19 25.12
CA VAL A 174 -11.18 10.16 23.68
C VAL A 174 -10.38 11.25 22.96
N LYS A 175 -10.20 12.41 23.59
CA LYS A 175 -9.38 13.50 23.05
C LYS A 175 -7.91 13.12 23.00
N GLU A 176 -7.39 12.48 24.04
CA GLU A 176 -6.00 12.02 24.11
C GLU A 176 -5.72 11.01 23.00
N LEU A 177 -6.57 10.00 22.83
CA LEU A 177 -6.42 9.00 21.77
C LEU A 177 -6.54 9.60 20.38
N ARG A 178 -7.52 10.49 20.14
CA ARG A 178 -7.62 11.20 18.86
C ARG A 178 -6.34 11.98 18.55
N LYS A 179 -5.81 12.70 19.54
CA LYS A 179 -4.57 13.45 19.40
C LYS A 179 -3.39 12.53 19.11
N ALA A 180 -3.31 11.38 19.77
CA ALA A 180 -2.27 10.39 19.50
C ALA A 180 -2.32 9.89 18.06
N ILE A 181 -3.50 9.53 17.55
CA ILE A 181 -3.69 9.09 16.16
C ILE A 181 -3.34 10.21 15.18
N ALA A 182 -3.88 11.42 15.38
CA ALA A 182 -3.59 12.56 14.51
C ALA A 182 -2.10 12.92 14.49
N THR A 183 -1.43 12.85 15.65
CA THR A 183 0.02 13.08 15.75
C THR A 183 0.80 12.02 14.99
N LYS A 184 0.40 10.75 15.11
CA LYS A 184 1.01 9.64 14.36
C LYS A 184 0.86 9.84 12.86
N VAL A 185 -0.35 10.13 12.37
CA VAL A 185 -0.59 10.37 10.94
C VAL A 185 0.24 11.55 10.42
N ASN A 186 0.21 12.71 11.10
CA ASN A 186 0.94 13.91 10.68
C ASN A 186 2.47 13.78 10.73
N LYS A 187 3.00 13.13 11.77
CA LYS A 187 4.46 13.04 11.95
C LYS A 187 5.09 11.82 11.29
N GLU A 188 4.35 10.74 11.10
CA GLU A 188 4.90 9.50 10.55
C GLU A 188 4.49 9.32 9.09
N HIS A 189 3.19 9.32 8.81
CA HIS A 189 2.69 8.93 7.49
C HIS A 189 2.85 10.05 6.43
N PHE A 190 2.51 11.30 6.76
CA PHE A 190 2.71 12.41 5.82
C PHE A 190 4.18 12.63 5.47
N LEU A 191 5.10 12.55 6.45
CA LEU A 191 6.54 12.66 6.18
C LEU A 191 7.06 11.55 5.24
N ARG A 192 6.52 10.34 5.37
CA ARG A 192 6.86 9.23 4.47
C ARG A 192 6.32 9.44 3.06
N ILE A 193 5.10 9.96 2.92
CA ILE A 193 4.53 10.31 1.61
C ILE A 193 5.37 11.40 0.92
N ASP A 194 5.78 12.43 1.67
CA ASP A 194 6.67 13.46 1.16
C ASP A 194 8.02 12.88 0.72
N ALA A 195 8.61 11.97 1.51
CA ALA A 195 9.83 11.26 1.14
C ALA A 195 9.66 10.47 -0.18
N VAL A 196 8.57 9.70 -0.31
CA VAL A 196 8.25 8.97 -1.55
C VAL A 196 8.11 9.92 -2.75
N ARG A 197 7.45 11.07 -2.56
CA ARG A 197 7.34 12.09 -3.60
C ARG A 197 8.68 12.69 -4.00
N THR A 198 9.57 12.93 -3.04
CA THR A 198 10.92 13.44 -3.34
C THR A 198 11.77 12.43 -4.10
N LEU A 199 11.64 11.12 -3.82
CA LEU A 199 12.31 10.07 -4.58
C LEU A 199 11.78 9.95 -6.02
N LEU A 200 10.49 10.21 -6.19
CA LEU A 200 9.82 10.20 -7.48
C LEU A 200 9.81 11.57 -8.19
N ALA A 201 10.46 12.61 -7.67
CA ALA A 201 10.57 13.91 -8.34
C ALA A 201 11.65 13.82 -9.42
#